data_AF-A0A6A8Q486-F1
#
_entry.id   AF-A0A6A8Q486-F1
#
_cell.length_a   1.000
_cell.length_b   1.000
_cell.length_c   1.000
_cell.angle_alpha   90.00
_cell.angle_beta   90.00
_cell.angle_gamma   90.00
#
_symmetry.space_group_name_H-M   'P 1'
#
loop_
_entity.id
_entity.type
_entity.pdbx_description
1 polymer ?
#
loop_
_entity_poly.entity_id
_entity_poly.type
_entity_poly.pdbx_seq_one_letter_code
_entity_poly.pdbx_strand_id
1 'polypeptide(L)'
;MKTHKTLSRIFLLLIFSSSLMGVCVAQTTNKQYQKLILEKMLKDHSIKDLVRRSDTYQLITNDKCAWKAGTVIVIDKWTIGVHEKKQANEKMLIEFQEYETTDKIIYVDIIFFSRGIHYRATYLKEEEKIVELMTDVFIEGTKPPKRNFQH
;
A
#
# COMPACT_ATOMS: atom_id res chain seq x y z
N MET A 1 47.80 22.95 5.45
CA MET A 1 46.49 23.08 4.76
C MET A 1 45.88 21.74 4.28
N LYS A 2 46.02 20.61 5.00
CA LYS A 2 45.43 19.31 4.61
C LYS A 2 44.16 18.91 5.39
N THR A 3 43.88 19.56 6.52
CA THR A 3 42.82 19.20 7.47
C THR A 3 41.41 19.63 7.07
N HIS A 4 41.25 20.70 6.27
CA HIS A 4 39.92 21.16 5.84
C HIS A 4 39.24 20.22 4.83
N LYS A 5 40.01 19.51 3.99
CA LYS A 5 39.44 18.57 2.99
C LYS A 5 38.93 17.27 3.63
N THR A 6 39.52 16.84 4.73
CA THR A 6 39.10 15.62 5.46
C THR A 6 37.85 15.87 6.30
N LEU A 7 37.76 17.01 7.00
CA LEU A 7 36.54 17.36 7.76
C LEU A 7 35.31 17.52 6.86
N SER A 8 35.46 18.16 5.70
CA SER A 8 34.35 18.34 4.74
C SER A 8 33.84 17.00 4.19
N ARG A 9 34.71 16.02 3.95
CA ARG A 9 34.33 14.67 3.51
C ARG A 9 33.59 13.88 4.58
N ILE A 10 33.99 14.01 5.85
CA ILE A 10 33.32 13.36 6.99
C ILE A 10 31.92 13.96 7.22
N PHE A 11 31.80 15.29 7.09
CA PHE A 11 30.51 15.97 7.22
C PHE A 11 29.53 15.57 6.11
N LEU A 12 30.01 15.42 4.87
CA LEU A 12 29.20 14.93 3.75
C LEU A 12 28.73 13.47 3.97
N LEU A 13 29.62 12.60 4.47
CA LEU A 13 29.31 11.20 4.80
C LEU A 13 28.24 11.08 5.90
N LEU A 14 28.30 11.94 6.92
CA LEU A 14 27.32 11.98 8.00
C LEU A 14 25.92 12.37 7.49
N ILE A 15 25.82 13.36 6.61
CA ILE A 15 24.55 13.79 5.99
C ILE A 15 23.96 12.69 5.08
N PHE A 16 24.81 11.96 4.36
CA PHE A 16 24.36 10.82 3.54
C PHE A 16 23.87 9.64 4.41
N SER A 17 24.49 9.41 5.57
CA SER A 17 24.07 8.31 6.45
C SER A 17 22.74 8.55 7.16
N SER A 18 22.44 9.79 7.54
CA SER A 18 21.18 10.14 8.20
C SER A 18 19.99 10.11 7.22
N SER A 19 20.20 10.54 5.98
CA SER A 19 19.17 10.44 4.93
C SER A 19 18.86 8.99 4.54
N LEU A 20 19.88 8.11 4.48
CA LEU A 20 19.66 6.68 4.20
C LEU A 20 18.83 5.99 5.30
N MET A 21 19.11 6.29 6.57
CA MET A 21 18.34 5.73 7.69
C MET A 21 16.89 6.19 7.68
N GLY A 22 16.62 7.48 7.40
CA GLY A 22 15.26 8.01 7.33
C GLY A 22 14.40 7.35 6.24
N VAL A 23 14.97 7.11 5.06
CA VAL A 23 14.29 6.42 3.95
C VAL A 23 14.02 4.94 4.29
N CYS A 24 14.96 4.27 4.96
CA CYS A 24 14.80 2.88 5.35
C CYS A 24 13.64 2.71 6.36
N VAL A 25 13.57 3.58 7.37
CA VAL A 25 12.50 3.55 8.38
C VAL A 25 11.13 3.84 7.75
N ALA A 26 11.02 4.86 6.89
CA ALA A 26 9.76 5.18 6.21
C ALA A 26 9.27 4.03 5.31
N GLN A 27 10.17 3.35 4.60
CA GLN A 27 9.82 2.20 3.77
C GLN A 27 9.34 1.00 4.60
N THR A 28 9.96 0.74 5.75
CA THR A 28 9.51 -0.33 6.64
C THR A 28 8.12 -0.05 7.22
N THR A 29 7.84 1.19 7.58
CA THR A 29 6.55 1.61 8.13
C THR A 29 5.43 1.52 7.10
N ASN A 30 5.65 1.94 5.85
CA ASN A 30 4.65 1.85 4.79
C ASN A 30 4.29 0.39 4.45
N LYS A 31 5.26 -0.53 4.44
CA LYS A 31 4.98 -1.96 4.23
C LYS A 31 4.12 -2.54 5.35
N GLN A 32 4.39 -2.18 6.61
CA GLN A 32 3.60 -2.62 7.75
C GLN A 32 2.16 -2.14 7.65
N TYR A 33 1.96 -0.85 7.36
CA TYR A 33 0.61 -0.30 7.20
C TYR A 33 -0.15 -0.88 6.00
N GLN A 34 0.50 -1.05 4.84
CA GLN A 34 -0.14 -1.71 3.71
C GLN A 34 -0.53 -3.16 4.03
N LYS A 35 0.30 -3.89 4.79
CA LYS A 35 -0.07 -5.24 5.25
C LYS A 35 -1.30 -5.21 6.15
N LEU A 36 -1.35 -4.30 7.12
CA LEU A 36 -2.51 -4.12 8.00
C LEU A 36 -3.79 -3.81 7.22
N ILE A 37 -3.70 -2.90 6.24
CA ILE A 37 -4.82 -2.52 5.39
C ILE A 37 -5.31 -3.71 4.57
N LEU A 38 -4.39 -4.46 3.95
CA LEU A 38 -4.74 -5.68 3.20
C LEU A 38 -5.43 -6.69 4.12
N GLU A 39 -4.96 -6.85 5.36
CA GLU A 39 -5.58 -7.74 6.34
C GLU A 39 -7.00 -7.30 6.71
N LYS A 40 -7.19 -6.03 7.04
CA LYS A 40 -8.49 -5.48 7.42
C LYS A 40 -9.48 -5.60 6.26
N MET A 41 -9.04 -5.27 5.05
CA MET A 41 -9.80 -5.42 3.82
C MET A 41 -10.19 -6.89 3.57
N LEU A 42 -9.25 -7.84 3.61
CA LEU A 42 -9.55 -9.26 3.36
C LEU A 42 -10.46 -9.89 4.43
N LYS A 43 -10.45 -9.35 5.64
CA LYS A 43 -11.36 -9.74 6.74
C LYS A 43 -12.69 -8.97 6.71
N ASP A 44 -12.82 -7.96 5.87
CA ASP A 44 -14.00 -7.09 5.84
C ASP A 44 -15.23 -7.87 5.37
N HIS A 45 -16.26 -7.88 6.22
CA HIS A 45 -17.49 -8.60 5.96
C HIS A 45 -18.26 -8.06 4.75
N SER A 46 -18.10 -6.77 4.41
CA SER A 46 -18.79 -6.12 3.29
C SER A 46 -18.35 -6.66 1.93
N ILE A 47 -17.09 -7.09 1.80
CA ILE A 47 -16.54 -7.67 0.56
C ILE A 47 -16.31 -9.18 0.67
N LYS A 48 -16.68 -9.79 1.81
CA LYS A 48 -16.36 -11.19 2.12
C LYS A 48 -16.78 -12.15 1.03
N ASP A 49 -17.98 -12.01 0.49
CA ASP A 49 -18.50 -12.93 -0.56
C ASP A 49 -17.82 -12.74 -1.92
N LEU A 50 -17.16 -11.60 -2.12
CA LEU A 50 -16.42 -11.28 -3.34
C LEU A 50 -14.96 -11.78 -3.26
N VAL A 51 -14.39 -11.73 -2.06
CA VAL A 51 -13.02 -12.13 -1.72
C VAL A 51 -12.89 -13.65 -1.51
N ARG A 52 -13.92 -14.35 -1.00
CA ARG A 52 -13.85 -15.74 -0.51
C ARG A 52 -13.39 -16.84 -1.48
N ARG A 53 -13.22 -16.57 -2.78
CA ARG A 53 -12.95 -17.62 -3.79
C ARG A 53 -11.46 -17.88 -4.07
N SER A 54 -10.52 -17.21 -3.40
CA SER A 54 -9.09 -17.47 -3.62
C SER A 54 -8.28 -17.42 -2.34
N ASP A 55 -7.39 -18.41 -2.18
CA ASP A 55 -6.34 -18.40 -1.16
C ASP A 55 -5.10 -17.61 -1.63
N THR A 56 -5.05 -17.27 -2.93
CA THR A 56 -3.94 -16.56 -3.56
C THR A 56 -4.42 -15.28 -4.27
N TYR A 57 -3.82 -14.15 -3.92
CA TYR A 57 -4.08 -12.85 -4.54
C TYR A 57 -2.81 -12.34 -5.22
N GLN A 58 -2.97 -11.40 -6.13
CA GLN A 58 -1.86 -10.72 -6.77
C GLN A 58 -1.92 -9.23 -6.50
N LEU A 59 -0.87 -8.67 -5.93
CA LEU A 59 -0.70 -7.23 -5.73
C LEU A 59 0.14 -6.66 -6.86
N ILE A 60 -0.40 -5.68 -7.59
CA ILE A 60 0.32 -5.00 -8.66
C ILE A 60 1.28 -3.97 -8.08
N THR A 61 2.52 -3.94 -8.56
CA THR A 61 3.47 -2.88 -8.24
C THR A 61 3.14 -1.59 -9.00
N ASN A 62 3.13 -0.47 -8.29
CA ASN A 62 3.07 0.89 -8.83
C ASN A 62 3.76 1.85 -7.84
N ASP A 63 3.64 3.16 -8.06
CA ASP A 63 4.22 4.20 -7.19
C ASP A 63 3.60 4.25 -5.79
N LYS A 64 2.41 3.67 -5.60
CA LYS A 64 1.72 3.58 -4.31
C LYS A 64 2.05 2.29 -3.55
N CYS A 65 2.51 1.25 -4.23
CA CYS A 65 2.86 -0.03 -3.62
C CYS A 65 4.25 0.03 -2.97
N ALA A 66 4.33 -0.23 -1.66
CA ALA A 66 5.60 -0.23 -0.95
C ALA A 66 6.44 -1.52 -1.17
N TRP A 67 5.86 -2.53 -1.83
CA TRP A 67 6.45 -3.85 -2.02
C TRP A 67 7.10 -3.99 -3.40
N LYS A 68 8.20 -4.74 -3.46
CA LYS A 68 8.89 -5.04 -4.71
C LYS A 68 8.25 -6.26 -5.40
N ALA A 69 8.26 -6.28 -6.73
CA ALA A 69 7.88 -7.46 -7.49
C ALA A 69 8.69 -8.69 -7.05
N GLY A 70 8.05 -9.86 -7.05
CA GLY A 70 8.60 -11.12 -6.53
C GLY A 70 8.46 -11.29 -5.01
N THR A 71 7.96 -10.28 -4.28
CA THR A 71 7.70 -10.44 -2.84
C THR A 71 6.44 -11.29 -2.62
N VAL A 72 6.45 -12.11 -1.57
CA VAL A 72 5.27 -12.82 -1.09
C VAL A 72 4.86 -12.25 0.27
N ILE A 73 3.61 -11.85 0.39
CA ILE A 73 3.03 -11.33 1.64
C ILE A 73 2.08 -12.40 2.17
N VAL A 74 2.31 -12.83 3.40
CA VAL A 74 1.43 -13.79 4.10
C VAL A 74 0.60 -13.05 5.15
N ILE A 75 -0.71 -13.20 5.04
CA ILE A 75 -1.70 -12.61 5.95
C ILE A 75 -2.68 -13.72 6.35
N ASP A 76 -2.57 -14.21 7.59
CA ASP A 76 -3.38 -15.33 8.09
C ASP A 76 -3.31 -16.53 7.12
N LYS A 77 -4.43 -16.91 6.49
CA LYS A 77 -4.50 -17.98 5.48
C LYS A 77 -4.30 -17.53 4.03
N TRP A 78 -4.18 -16.23 3.78
CA TRP A 78 -4.06 -15.66 2.43
C TRP A 78 -2.60 -15.43 2.06
N THR A 79 -2.28 -15.76 0.81
CA THR A 79 -0.98 -15.47 0.20
C THR A 79 -1.16 -14.43 -0.89
N ILE A 80 -0.37 -13.36 -0.85
CA ILE A 80 -0.41 -12.28 -1.84
C ILE A 80 0.94 -12.22 -2.55
N GLY A 81 0.97 -12.60 -3.83
CA GLY A 81 2.15 -12.45 -4.68
C GLY A 81 2.24 -11.03 -5.24
N VAL A 82 3.42 -10.40 -5.18
CA VAL A 82 3.62 -9.05 -5.71
C VAL A 82 4.21 -9.14 -7.11
N HIS A 83 3.53 -8.55 -8.11
CA HIS A 83 3.90 -8.68 -9.52
C HIS A 83 3.95 -7.33 -10.22
N GLU A 84 4.80 -7.23 -11.24
CA GLU A 84 4.68 -6.14 -12.21
C GLU A 84 3.36 -6.24 -12.96
N LYS A 85 2.79 -5.10 -13.36
CA LYS A 85 1.52 -5.04 -14.10
C LYS A 85 1.50 -5.95 -15.35
N LYS A 86 2.65 -6.10 -16.02
CA LYS A 86 2.78 -6.93 -17.23
C LYS A 86 2.81 -8.45 -16.95
N GLN A 87 3.09 -8.85 -15.71
CA GLN A 87 3.23 -10.24 -15.29
C GLN A 87 2.02 -10.74 -14.51
N ALA A 88 1.15 -9.82 -14.10
CA ALA A 88 -0.04 -10.12 -13.33
C ALA A 88 -1.06 -10.86 -14.23
N ASN A 89 -1.52 -12.02 -13.79
CA ASN A 89 -2.60 -12.73 -14.48
C ASN A 89 -3.95 -12.26 -13.92
N GLU A 90 -5.02 -12.33 -14.72
CA GLU A 90 -6.33 -11.72 -14.40
C GLU A 90 -7.03 -12.27 -13.13
N LYS A 91 -6.46 -13.27 -12.44
CA LYS A 91 -7.09 -13.87 -11.26
C LYS A 91 -6.72 -13.10 -9.99
N MET A 92 -7.71 -12.41 -9.43
CA MET A 92 -7.69 -11.73 -8.12
C MET A 92 -6.57 -10.70 -7.93
N LEU A 93 -6.56 -9.71 -8.82
CA LEU A 93 -5.63 -8.58 -8.80
C LEU A 93 -6.08 -7.47 -7.83
N ILE A 94 -5.15 -7.02 -7.02
CA ILE A 94 -5.24 -5.91 -6.08
C ILE A 94 -4.30 -4.80 -6.57
N GLU A 95 -4.77 -3.56 -6.59
CA GLU A 95 -3.94 -2.40 -6.88
C GLU A 95 -4.29 -1.25 -5.93
N PHE A 96 -3.27 -0.68 -5.29
CA PHE A 96 -3.42 0.59 -4.57
C PHE A 96 -3.51 1.72 -5.59
N GLN A 97 -4.69 2.28 -5.80
CA GLN A 97 -4.88 3.46 -6.65
C GLN A 97 -4.41 4.72 -5.92
N GLU A 98 -4.80 4.85 -4.65
CA GLU A 98 -4.39 5.95 -3.78
C GLU A 98 -3.89 5.36 -2.46
N TYR A 99 -2.80 5.94 -1.96
CA TYR A 99 -2.21 5.61 -0.67
C TYR A 99 -1.55 6.86 -0.12
N GLU A 100 -2.20 7.50 0.85
CA GLU A 100 -1.70 8.71 1.49
C GLU A 100 -1.55 8.46 2.98
N THR A 101 -0.43 8.89 3.54
CA THR A 101 -0.12 8.71 4.95
C THR A 101 0.24 10.04 5.58
N THR A 102 -0.43 10.35 6.69
CA THR A 102 -0.09 11.48 7.57
C THR A 102 0.30 10.92 8.94
N ASP A 103 0.65 11.77 9.91
CA ASP A 103 0.98 11.29 11.26
C ASP A 103 -0.18 10.57 11.94
N LYS A 104 -1.42 10.88 11.57
CA LYS A 104 -2.64 10.38 12.23
C LYS A 104 -3.42 9.36 11.42
N ILE A 105 -3.46 9.52 10.10
CA ILE A 105 -4.31 8.72 9.23
C ILE A 105 -3.55 8.05 8.10
N ILE A 106 -4.16 7.01 7.56
CA ILE A 106 -3.82 6.42 6.28
C ILE A 106 -5.10 6.40 5.45
N TYR A 107 -5.09 7.12 4.33
CA TYR A 107 -6.14 7.05 3.33
C TYR A 107 -5.74 6.06 2.24
N VAL A 108 -6.65 5.18 1.85
CA VAL A 108 -6.44 4.23 0.76
C VAL A 108 -7.63 4.16 -0.19
N ASP A 109 -7.33 4.01 -1.49
CA ASP A 109 -8.26 3.51 -2.51
C ASP A 109 -7.61 2.27 -3.14
N ILE A 110 -8.28 1.12 -3.02
CA ILE A 110 -7.82 -0.17 -3.51
C ILE A 110 -8.81 -0.71 -4.52
N ILE A 111 -8.32 -1.11 -5.68
CA ILE A 111 -9.12 -1.81 -6.68
C ILE A 111 -8.89 -3.31 -6.59
N PHE A 112 -9.98 -4.08 -6.60
CA PHE A 112 -9.97 -5.49 -6.99
C PHE A 112 -10.47 -5.65 -8.42
N PHE A 113 -9.57 -5.82 -9.39
CA PHE A 113 -9.95 -5.83 -10.82
C PHE A 113 -10.90 -6.96 -11.17
N SER A 114 -10.57 -8.18 -10.74
CA SER A 114 -11.37 -9.38 -11.07
C SER A 114 -12.83 -9.33 -10.62
N ARG A 115 -13.19 -8.37 -9.77
CA ARG A 115 -14.53 -8.20 -9.21
C ARG A 115 -15.10 -6.80 -9.41
N GLY A 116 -14.33 -5.88 -10.01
CA GLY A 116 -14.69 -4.48 -10.12
C GLY A 116 -15.06 -3.87 -8.77
N ILE A 117 -14.21 -4.00 -7.74
CA ILE A 117 -14.50 -3.41 -6.42
C ILE A 117 -13.53 -2.28 -6.15
N HIS A 118 -14.07 -1.13 -5.74
CA HIS A 118 -13.32 -0.10 -5.05
C HIS A 118 -13.50 -0.26 -3.55
N TYR A 119 -12.40 -0.44 -2.86
CA TYR A 119 -12.31 -0.43 -1.41
C TYR A 119 -11.61 0.86 -0.99
N ARG A 120 -12.39 1.83 -0.52
CA ARG A 120 -11.86 3.10 -0.01
C ARG A 120 -12.01 3.15 1.49
N ALA A 121 -10.92 3.45 2.17
CA ALA A 121 -10.95 3.52 3.62
C ALA A 121 -9.99 4.56 4.18
N THR A 122 -10.39 5.16 5.30
CA THR A 122 -9.55 6.00 6.14
C THR A 122 -9.28 5.25 7.44
N TYR A 123 -8.00 5.01 7.72
CA TYR A 123 -7.52 4.31 8.91
C TYR A 123 -6.90 5.32 9.88
N LEU A 124 -7.27 5.25 11.16
CA LEU A 124 -6.55 5.96 12.22
C LEU A 124 -5.40 5.10 12.73
N LYS A 125 -4.17 5.65 12.74
CA LYS A 125 -2.96 4.95 13.17
C LYS A 125 -2.96 4.65 14.66
N GLU A 126 -3.35 5.62 15.49
CA GLU A 126 -3.32 5.51 16.96
C GLU A 126 -4.27 4.45 17.49
N GLU A 127 -5.42 4.28 16.83
CA GLU A 127 -6.49 3.37 17.26
C GLU A 127 -6.53 2.08 16.44
N GLU A 128 -5.68 1.95 15.41
CA GLU A 128 -5.66 0.83 14.45
C GLU A 128 -7.05 0.42 13.91
N LYS A 129 -7.92 1.41 13.73
CA LYS A 129 -9.31 1.23 13.31
C LYS A 129 -9.62 1.94 12.00
N ILE A 130 -10.58 1.38 11.27
CA ILE A 130 -11.20 2.03 10.11
C ILE A 130 -12.23 3.02 10.65
N VAL A 131 -12.11 4.29 10.26
CA VAL A 131 -13.08 5.34 10.62
C VAL A 131 -14.03 5.71 9.49
N GLU A 132 -13.61 5.46 8.26
CA GLU A 132 -14.46 5.63 7.09
C GLU A 132 -14.23 4.46 6.16
N LEU A 133 -15.32 3.86 5.67
CA LEU A 133 -15.30 2.78 4.71
C LEU A 133 -16.35 3.05 3.64
N MET A 134 -15.91 3.04 2.39
CA MET A 134 -16.78 2.97 1.22
C MET A 134 -16.37 1.77 0.38
N THR A 135 -17.35 0.97 0.00
CA THR A 135 -17.18 -0.12 -0.94
C THR A 135 -18.13 0.10 -2.10
N ASP A 136 -17.57 0.37 -3.28
CA ASP A 136 -18.33 0.56 -4.51
C ASP A 136 -18.05 -0.63 -5.46
N VAL A 137 -19.08 -1.19 -6.07
CA VAL A 137 -18.92 -2.18 -7.16
C VAL A 137 -19.09 -1.47 -8.49
N PHE A 138 -18.13 -1.62 -9.40
CA PHE A 138 -18.14 -1.04 -10.73
C PHE A 138 -18.01 -2.12 -11.81
N ILE A 139 -18.45 -1.75 -13.02
CA ILE A 139 -18.27 -2.55 -14.23
C ILE A 139 -16.91 -2.20 -14.81
N GLU A 140 -16.07 -3.20 -15.05
CA GLU A 140 -14.73 -3.06 -15.63
C GLU A 140 -14.75 -2.11 -16.86
N GLY A 141 -13.94 -1.05 -16.82
CA GLY A 141 -13.88 -0.01 -17.86
C GLY A 141 -14.53 1.33 -17.52
N THR A 142 -15.22 1.46 -16.37
CA THR A 142 -15.66 2.77 -15.87
C THR A 142 -14.62 3.39 -14.94
N LYS A 143 -14.40 4.71 -15.07
CA LYS A 143 -13.53 5.44 -14.13
C LYS A 143 -14.20 5.51 -12.76
N PRO A 144 -13.46 5.28 -11.66
CA PRO A 144 -13.99 5.53 -10.33
C PRO A 144 -14.54 6.94 -10.20
N PRO A 145 -15.64 7.13 -9.45
CA PRO A 145 -16.07 8.48 -9.08
C PRO A 145 -14.96 9.15 -8.27
N LYS A 146 -14.48 10.29 -8.77
CA LYS A 146 -13.50 11.13 -8.04
C LYS A 146 -14.19 11.73 -6.82
N ARG A 147 -13.60 11.55 -5.63
CA ARG A 147 -13.96 12.38 -4.47
C ARG A 147 -13.19 13.70 -4.54
N ASN A 148 -13.92 14.80 -4.36
CA ASN A 148 -13.30 16.07 -4.02
C ASN A 148 -13.06 16.06 -2.51
N PHE A 149 -11.80 15.98 -2.08
CA PHE A 149 -11.46 16.27 -0.70
C PHE A 149 -11.65 17.77 -0.46
N GLN A 150 -12.67 18.15 0.32
CA GLN A 150 -12.69 19.46 0.94
C GLN A 150 -11.90 19.35 2.23
N HIS A 151 -10.75 20.02 2.26
CA HIS A 151 -9.89 20.17 3.43
C HIS A 151 -10.57 21.00 4.53
#